data_AF-A0A950KPA2-F1
#
_entry.id   AF-A0A950KPA2-F1
#
_cell.length_a   1.000
_cell.length_b   1.000
_cell.length_c   1.000
_cell.angle_alpha   90.00
_cell.angle_beta   90.00
_cell.angle_gamma   90.00
#
_symmetry.space_group_name_H-M   'P 1'
#
loop_
_entity.id
_entity.type
_entity.pdbx_description
1 polymer ?
#
loop_
_entity_poly.entity_id
_entity_poly.type
_entity_poly.pdbx_seq_one_letter_code
_entity_poly.pdbx_strand_id
1 'polypeptide(L)'
;MLDALVERSGLTPTDAGYLRGQFEFPDEATMLRGQRSTLLAVLAERAVGEEAVTEAILSAYAPYRTASGGYRLEVEWRYVKATA
;
A
#
# COMPACT_ATOMS: atom_id res chain seq x y z
N MET A 1 -10.39 -6.41 15.35
CA MET A 1 -9.17 -5.61 15.63
C MET A 1 -7.96 -6.53 15.67
N LEU A 2 -6.77 -6.04 15.32
CA LEU A 2 -5.53 -6.84 15.28
C LEU A 2 -5.18 -7.42 16.65
N ASP A 3 -5.43 -6.68 17.74
CA ASP A 3 -5.15 -7.11 19.10
C ASP A 3 -5.95 -8.37 19.45
N ALA A 4 -7.26 -8.36 19.16
CA ALA A 4 -8.12 -9.52 19.34
C ALA A 4 -7.70 -10.71 18.44
N LEU A 5 -7.12 -10.48 17.26
CA LEU A 5 -6.60 -11.58 16.41
C LEU A 5 -5.37 -12.22 17.06
N VAL A 6 -4.46 -11.40 17.56
CA VAL A 6 -3.26 -11.83 18.28
C VAL A 6 -3.63 -12.63 19.53
N GLU A 7 -4.53 -12.13 20.37
CA GLU A 7 -5.00 -12.85 21.56
C GLU A 7 -5.61 -14.22 21.23
N ARG A 8 -6.46 -14.30 20.19
CA ARG A 8 -7.05 -15.58 19.76
C ARG A 8 -6.01 -16.58 19.23
N SER A 9 -4.82 -16.12 18.86
CA SER A 9 -3.71 -16.99 18.48
C SER A 9 -2.90 -17.51 19.67
N GLY A 10 -3.29 -17.14 20.90
CA GLY A 10 -2.62 -17.55 22.14
C GLY A 10 -1.41 -16.68 22.50
N LEU A 11 -1.21 -15.57 21.80
CA LEU A 11 -0.16 -14.60 22.10
C LEU A 11 -0.68 -13.53 23.06
N THR A 12 0.23 -12.97 23.85
CA THR A 12 -0.07 -11.83 24.73
C THR A 12 0.37 -10.54 24.04
N PRO A 13 -0.54 -9.62 23.68
CA PRO A 13 -0.18 -8.30 23.16
C PRO A 13 0.63 -7.52 24.20
N THR A 14 1.72 -6.90 23.78
CA THR A 14 2.60 -6.12 24.66
C THR A 14 2.57 -4.63 24.35
N ASP A 15 2.32 -4.27 23.11
CA ASP A 15 2.23 -2.87 22.67
C ASP A 15 1.53 -2.79 21.31
N ALA A 16 0.95 -1.64 21.02
CA ALA A 16 0.13 -1.43 19.85
C ALA A 16 0.18 0.05 19.45
N GLY A 17 0.22 0.30 18.15
CA GLY A 17 0.22 1.66 17.67
C GLY A 17 0.10 1.77 16.17
N TYR A 18 0.38 2.98 15.70
CA TYR A 18 0.40 3.32 14.29
C TYR A 18 1.81 3.75 13.90
N LEU A 19 2.33 3.17 12.82
CA LEU A 19 3.54 3.60 12.16
C LEU A 19 3.16 4.50 10.99
N ARG A 20 3.59 5.76 11.03
CA ARG A 20 3.44 6.69 9.91
C ARG A 20 4.70 6.66 9.05
N GLY A 21 4.50 6.75 7.75
CA GLY A 21 5.59 6.79 6.79
C GLY A 21 5.15 7.40 5.48
N GLN A 22 6.07 7.44 4.53
CA GLN A 22 5.86 8.01 3.22
C GLN A 22 6.35 7.04 2.15
N PHE A 23 5.59 6.91 1.06
CA PHE A 23 6.10 6.35 -0.19
C PHE A 23 6.40 7.50 -1.15
N GLU A 24 7.59 7.47 -1.72
CA GLU A 24 8.02 8.45 -2.72
C GLU A 24 8.44 7.73 -3.99
N PHE A 25 7.89 8.18 -5.11
CA PHE A 25 8.25 7.71 -6.43
C PHE A 25 8.80 8.91 -7.22
N PRO A 26 9.99 8.78 -7.82
CA PRO A 26 10.62 9.89 -8.53
C PRO A 26 9.86 10.29 -9.81
N ASP A 27 9.14 9.34 -10.40
CA ASP A 27 8.40 9.52 -11.65
C ASP A 27 7.23 8.54 -11.77
N GLU A 28 6.38 8.79 -12.77
CA GLU A 28 5.22 7.97 -13.10
C GLU A 28 5.57 6.53 -13.47
N ALA A 29 6.65 6.33 -14.22
CA ALA A 29 7.08 5.00 -14.63
C ALA A 29 7.47 4.14 -13.42
N THR A 30 8.14 4.73 -12.43
CA THR A 30 8.56 4.07 -11.20
C THR A 30 7.37 3.79 -10.30
N MET A 31 6.43 4.73 -10.20
CA MET A 31 5.16 4.52 -9.50
C MET A 31 4.37 3.36 -10.11
N LEU A 32 4.17 3.37 -11.43
CA LEU A 32 3.46 2.31 -12.14
C LEU A 32 4.12 0.95 -11.96
N ARG A 33 5.46 0.86 -12.09
CA ARG A 33 6.19 -0.39 -11.82
C ARG A 33 5.95 -0.89 -10.39
N GLY A 34 5.98 0.00 -9.41
CA GLY A 34 5.72 -0.35 -8.01
C GLY A 34 4.32 -0.94 -7.82
N GLN A 35 3.28 -0.24 -8.30
CA GLN A 35 1.89 -0.66 -8.11
C GLN A 35 1.53 -1.92 -8.91
N ARG A 36 2.01 -2.03 -10.14
CA ARG A 36 1.73 -3.17 -11.03
C ARG A 36 2.49 -4.44 -10.66
N SER A 37 3.54 -4.34 -9.84
CA SER A 37 4.25 -5.51 -9.30
C SER A 37 3.45 -6.30 -8.24
N THR A 38 2.37 -5.72 -7.72
CA THR A 38 1.54 -6.38 -6.71
C THR A 38 0.69 -7.49 -7.30
N LEU A 39 0.48 -8.58 -6.56
CA LEU A 39 -0.33 -9.72 -7.03
C LEU A 39 -1.75 -9.29 -7.44
N LEU A 40 -2.34 -8.33 -6.72
CA LEU A 40 -3.69 -7.84 -7.03
C LEU A 40 -3.74 -7.10 -8.38
N ALA A 41 -2.72 -6.29 -8.70
CA ALA A 41 -2.63 -5.65 -10.00
C ALA A 41 -2.47 -6.69 -11.11
N VAL A 42 -1.60 -7.70 -10.93
CA VAL A 42 -1.44 -8.79 -11.91
C VAL A 42 -2.76 -9.55 -12.16
N LEU A 43 -3.54 -9.81 -11.10
CA LEU A 43 -4.84 -10.45 -11.24
C LEU A 43 -5.86 -9.55 -11.97
N ALA A 44 -5.85 -8.24 -11.67
CA ALA A 44 -6.71 -7.28 -12.37
C ALA A 44 -6.35 -7.18 -13.86
N GLU A 45 -5.06 -7.12 -14.19
CA GLU A 45 -4.59 -7.07 -15.59
C GLU A 45 -5.06 -8.28 -16.38
N ARG A 46 -5.04 -9.48 -15.77
CA ARG A 46 -5.57 -10.71 -16.40
C ARG A 46 -7.08 -10.65 -16.63
N ALA A 47 -7.81 -9.91 -15.81
CA ALA A 47 -9.27 -9.83 -15.87
C ALA A 47 -9.77 -8.75 -16.84
N VAL A 48 -9.12 -7.58 -16.86
CA VAL A 48 -9.61 -6.39 -17.59
C VAL A 48 -8.59 -5.76 -18.54
N GLY A 49 -7.38 -6.31 -18.63
CA GLY A 49 -6.30 -5.80 -19.48
C GLY A 49 -5.40 -4.76 -18.79
N GLU A 50 -4.19 -4.64 -19.31
CA GLU A 50 -3.14 -3.75 -18.78
C GLU A 50 -3.48 -2.26 -18.87
N GLU A 51 -4.08 -1.83 -19.97
CA GLU A 51 -4.41 -0.43 -20.23
C GLU A 51 -5.42 0.09 -19.21
N ALA A 52 -6.52 -0.64 -19.01
CA ALA A 52 -7.56 -0.29 -18.03
C ALA A 52 -7.00 -0.23 -16.59
N VAL A 53 -6.09 -1.14 -16.22
CA VAL A 53 -5.43 -1.10 -14.91
C VAL A 53 -4.49 0.10 -14.80
N THR A 54 -3.74 0.40 -15.86
CA THR A 54 -2.82 1.55 -15.90
C THR A 54 -3.58 2.86 -15.73
N GLU A 55 -4.66 3.06 -16.47
CA GLU A 55 -5.53 4.24 -16.34
C GLU A 55 -6.13 4.36 -14.93
N ALA A 56 -6.60 3.24 -14.36
CA ALA A 56 -7.15 3.22 -13.01
C ALA A 56 -6.09 3.62 -11.96
N ILE A 57 -4.86 3.11 -12.07
CA ILE A 57 -3.77 3.48 -11.18
C ILE A 57 -3.42 4.96 -11.34
N LEU A 58 -3.26 5.45 -12.57
CA LEU A 58 -2.93 6.87 -12.81
C LEU A 58 -4.02 7.80 -12.26
N SER A 59 -5.29 7.47 -12.48
CA SER A 59 -6.43 8.24 -11.96
C SER A 59 -6.43 8.27 -10.43
N ALA A 60 -6.22 7.12 -9.79
CA ALA A 60 -6.16 7.02 -8.32
C ALA A 60 -4.96 7.77 -7.74
N TYR A 61 -3.84 7.83 -8.47
CA TYR A 61 -2.61 8.47 -8.00
C TYR A 61 -2.50 9.96 -8.35
N ALA A 62 -3.35 10.48 -9.24
CA ALA A 62 -3.32 11.88 -9.68
C ALA A 62 -3.29 12.91 -8.54
N PRO A 63 -4.06 12.75 -7.43
CA PRO A 63 -4.03 13.70 -6.31
C PRO A 63 -2.68 13.75 -5.56
N TYR A 64 -1.84 12.73 -5.71
CA TYR A 64 -0.57 12.59 -4.99
C TYR A 64 0.63 12.99 -5.85
N ARG A 65 0.39 13.48 -7.07
CA ARG A 65 1.46 13.93 -7.98
C ARG A 65 2.12 15.19 -7.44
N THR A 66 3.44 15.19 -7.40
CA THR A 66 4.24 16.33 -6.92
C THR A 66 4.53 17.30 -8.07
N ALA A 67 4.93 18.53 -7.73
CA ALA A 67 5.37 19.52 -8.71
C ALA A 67 6.60 19.07 -9.53
N SER A 68 7.41 18.15 -8.99
CA SER A 68 8.55 17.56 -9.70
C SER A 68 8.16 16.45 -10.69
N GLY A 69 6.87 16.11 -10.79
CA GLY A 69 6.37 15.05 -11.66
C GLY A 69 6.44 13.64 -11.06
N GLY A 70 6.91 13.52 -9.81
CA GLY A 70 6.88 12.28 -9.03
C GLY A 70 5.56 12.13 -8.26
N TYR A 71 5.53 11.20 -7.31
CA TYR A 71 4.37 10.93 -6.46
C TYR A 71 4.78 10.77 -5.01
N ARG A 72 3.99 11.33 -4.08
CA ARG A 72 4.21 11.20 -2.64
C ARG A 72 2.92 10.82 -1.92
N LEU A 73 2.96 9.70 -1.20
CA LEU A 73 1.83 9.17 -0.45
C LEU A 73 2.19 9.12 1.04
N GLU A 74 1.36 9.72 1.87
CA GLU A 74 1.40 9.53 3.31
C GLU A 74 0.67 8.23 3.65
N VAL A 75 1.32 7.36 4.43
CA VAL A 75 0.76 6.06 4.83
C VAL A 75 0.81 5.90 6.33
N GLU A 76 -0.18 5.19 6.86
CA GLU A 76 -0.26 4.83 8.26
C GLU A 76 -0.57 3.33 8.39
N TRP A 77 0.23 2.64 9.20
CA TRP A 77 0.13 1.19 9.41
C TRP A 77 -0.19 0.91 10.87
N ARG A 78 -1.31 0.23 11.13
CA ARG A 78 -1.60 -0.31 12.47
C ARG A 78 -0.71 -1.53 12.72
N TYR A 79 0.01 -1.55 13.85
CA TYR A 79 0.85 -2.68 14.27
C TYR A 79 0.53 -3.13 15.69
N VAL A 80 0.69 -4.42 15.98
CA VAL A 80 0.65 -4.99 17.33
C VAL A 80 1.94 -5.76 17.56
N LYS A 81 2.61 -5.50 18.69
CA LYS A 81 3.71 -6.34 19.21
C LYS A 81 3.12 -7.32 20.22
N ALA A 82 3.61 -8.55 20.20
CA ALA A 82 3.13 -9.61 21.07
C ALA A 82 4.24 -10.60 21.38
N THR A 83 4.06 -11.35 22.47
CA THR A 83 4.95 -12.45 22.87
C THR A 83 4.14 -13.73 23.05
N ALA A 84 4.82 -14.87 22.97
CA ALA A 84 4.26 -16.17 23.34
C ALA A 84 4.14 -16.29 24.86
#